data_AF-X1NEM2-F1
#
_entry.id   AF-X1NEM2-F1
#
_cell.length_a   1.000
_cell.length_b   1.000
_cell.length_c   1.000
_cell.angle_alpha   90.00
_cell.angle_beta   90.00
_cell.angle_gamma   90.00
#
_symmetry.space_group_name_H-M   'P 1'
#
loop_
_entity.id
_entity.type
_entity.pdbx_description
1 polymer ?
#
loop_
_entity_poly.entity_id
_entity_poly.type
_entity_poly.pdbx_seq_one_letter_code
_entity_poly.pdbx_strand_id
1 'polypeptide(L)'
;MPDPVLEKQWYLEMYKFGSASRRGAPPISLQAVWTADNGRIPPWKGDFHHDLNTQLSYWPCYSGNHLEEGLAFPDWLWEIRPEAKKYTQAYFGT
;
A
#
# COMPACT_ATOMS: atom_id res chain seq x y z
N MET A 1 2.11 2.82 -30.95
CA MET A 1 1.99 1.36 -30.79
C MET A 1 2.75 1.00 -29.53
N PRO A 2 2.18 0.36 -28.49
CA PRO A 2 2.91 0.18 -27.24
C PRO A 2 4.01 -0.89 -27.42
N ASP A 3 5.13 -0.66 -26.74
CA ASP A 3 6.22 -1.63 -26.61
C ASP A 3 5.70 -2.87 -25.86
N PRO A 4 5.86 -4.10 -26.41
CA PRO A 4 5.29 -5.32 -25.82
C PRO A 4 5.87 -5.65 -24.44
N VAL A 5 7.09 -5.21 -24.14
CA VAL A 5 7.71 -5.38 -22.81
C VAL A 5 7.02 -4.46 -21.80
N LEU A 6 6.80 -3.20 -22.16
CA LEU A 6 6.13 -2.23 -21.29
C LEU A 6 4.66 -2.61 -21.06
N GLU A 7 3.97 -3.07 -22.09
CA GLU A 7 2.58 -3.52 -21.98
C GLU A 7 2.46 -4.73 -21.04
N LYS A 8 3.32 -5.73 -21.18
CA LYS A 8 3.37 -6.86 -20.25
C LYS A 8 3.62 -6.40 -18.81
N GLN A 9 4.58 -5.50 -18.61
CA GLN A 9 4.90 -4.97 -17.29
C GLN A 9 3.70 -4.23 -16.67
N TRP A 10 2.98 -3.43 -17.46
CA TRP A 10 1.77 -2.74 -17.00
C TRP A 10 0.72 -3.71 -16.46
N TYR A 11 0.39 -4.75 -17.22
CA TYR A 11 -0.60 -5.74 -16.78
C TYR A 11 -0.16 -6.54 -15.55
N LEU A 12 1.15 -6.81 -15.40
CA LEU A 12 1.69 -7.45 -14.19
C LEU A 12 1.52 -6.56 -12.95
N GLU A 13 1.75 -5.25 -13.07
CA GLU A 13 1.55 -4.32 -11.95
C GLU A 13 0.07 -4.13 -11.61
N MET A 14 -0.82 -4.09 -12.60
CA MET A 14 -2.28 -4.04 -12.35
C MET A 14 -2.76 -5.31 -11.64
N TYR A 15 -2.24 -6.48 -12.03
CA TYR A 15 -2.54 -7.74 -11.37
C TYR A 15 -2.09 -7.75 -9.90
N LYS A 16 -0.87 -7.28 -9.63
CA LYS A 16 -0.36 -7.17 -8.25
C LYS A 16 -1.22 -6.20 -7.43
N PHE A 17 -1.55 -5.04 -7.98
CA PHE A 17 -2.37 -4.03 -7.31
C PHE A 17 -3.76 -4.60 -6.95
N GLY A 18 -4.48 -5.20 -7.90
CA GLY A 18 -5.79 -5.79 -7.63
C GLY A 18 -5.78 -7.02 -6.71
N SER A 19 -4.63 -7.71 -6.60
CA SER A 19 -4.46 -8.84 -5.68
C SER A 19 -4.14 -8.39 -4.25
N ALA A 20 -3.43 -7.27 -4.09
CA ALA A 20 -2.96 -6.77 -2.80
C ALA A 20 -3.82 -5.64 -2.20
N SER A 21 -4.66 -4.98 -3.01
CA SER A 21 -5.46 -3.83 -2.57
C SER A 21 -6.95 -4.08 -2.73
N ARG A 22 -7.55 -4.73 -1.73
CA ARG A 22 -9.00 -4.89 -1.64
C ARG A 22 -9.55 -4.05 -0.49
N ARG A 23 -10.66 -3.35 -0.74
CA ARG A 23 -11.33 -2.57 0.30
C ARG A 23 -11.72 -3.48 1.48
N GLY A 24 -11.41 -3.05 2.70
CA GLY A 24 -11.58 -3.84 3.92
C GLY A 24 -10.41 -4.79 4.25
N ALA A 25 -9.41 -4.92 3.37
CA ALA A 25 -8.12 -5.52 3.71
C ALA A 25 -7.13 -4.46 4.23
N PRO A 26 -6.04 -4.87 4.92
CA PRO A 26 -4.95 -3.97 5.27
C PRO A 26 -4.34 -3.29 4.04
N PRO A 27 -3.69 -2.12 4.20
CA PRO A 27 -3.04 -1.45 3.08
C PRO A 27 -1.83 -2.26 2.55
N ILE A 28 -1.34 -1.88 1.37
CA ILE A 28 -0.14 -2.50 0.79
C ILE A 28 1.10 -2.10 1.61
N SER A 29 1.77 -3.08 2.21
CA SER A 29 3.09 -2.94 2.85
C SER A 29 4.24 -3.02 1.84
N LEU A 30 5.48 -2.81 2.28
CA LEU A 30 6.68 -2.83 1.42
C LEU A 30 6.85 -4.09 0.55
N GLN A 31 6.30 -5.24 0.98
CA GLN A 31 6.34 -6.50 0.24
C GLN A 31 4.93 -7.06 -0.02
N ALA A 32 3.88 -6.26 0.21
CA ALA A 32 2.49 -6.66 0.16
C ALA A 32 2.25 -7.98 0.93
N VAL A 33 1.57 -8.94 0.31
CA VAL A 33 1.32 -10.27 0.88
C VAL A 33 2.42 -11.30 0.53
N TRP A 34 3.45 -10.89 -0.22
CA TRP A 34 4.52 -11.76 -0.72
C TRP A 34 5.85 -11.42 -0.04
N THR A 35 5.90 -11.67 1.26
CA THR A 35 7.10 -11.43 2.07
C THR A 35 8.20 -12.44 1.73
N ALA A 36 9.40 -11.94 1.46
CA ALA A 36 10.58 -12.77 1.22
C ALA A 36 11.62 -12.52 2.32
N ASP A 37 11.48 -13.24 3.44
CA ASP A 37 12.29 -13.04 4.65
C ASP A 37 13.05 -14.30 5.10
N ASN A 38 12.89 -15.43 4.41
CA ASN A 38 13.44 -16.74 4.79
C ASN A 38 13.16 -17.10 6.26
N GLY A 39 11.97 -16.77 6.76
CA GLY A 39 11.55 -17.01 8.14
C GLY A 39 12.15 -16.04 9.16
N ARG A 40 12.70 -14.91 8.72
CA ARG A 40 13.23 -13.82 9.56
C ARG A 40 12.31 -12.61 9.51
N ILE A 41 12.71 -11.52 10.14
CA ILE A 41 12.01 -10.24 9.97
C ILE A 41 12.34 -9.70 8.57
N PRO A 42 11.34 -9.34 7.74
CA PRO A 42 11.59 -8.79 6.42
C PRO A 42 12.38 -7.47 6.47
N PRO A 43 13.07 -7.09 5.38
CA PRO A 43 13.70 -5.77 5.27
C PRO A 43 12.73 -4.65 5.65
N TRP A 44 13.20 -3.70 6.46
CA TRP A 44 12.39 -2.61 7.04
C TRP A 44 11.11 -3.09 7.74
N LYS A 45 11.14 -4.31 8.30
CA LYS A 45 10.02 -4.96 8.98
C LYS A 45 8.79 -5.20 8.07
N GLY A 46 8.93 -5.04 6.75
CA GLY A 46 7.80 -5.16 5.83
C GLY A 46 6.66 -4.21 6.22
N ASP A 47 7.00 -3.00 6.68
CA ASP A 47 6.05 -2.07 7.28
C ASP A 47 5.21 -1.30 6.24
N PHE A 48 4.36 -0.42 6.75
CA PHE A 48 3.73 0.64 5.98
C PHE A 48 4.62 1.88 6.06
N HIS A 49 5.41 2.09 5.02
CA HIS A 49 6.36 3.20 4.96
C HIS A 49 5.68 4.45 4.38
N HIS A 50 5.53 5.50 5.21
CA HIS A 50 4.65 6.65 4.93
C HIS A 50 5.36 7.93 4.46
N ASP A 51 6.63 7.87 4.12
CA ASP A 51 7.34 8.97 3.48
C ASP A 51 7.29 8.92 1.94
N LEU A 52 6.97 7.76 1.34
CA LEU A 52 6.72 7.59 -0.10
C LEU A 52 6.08 6.24 -0.46
N ASN A 53 6.63 5.13 0.04
CA ASN A 53 6.39 3.82 -0.57
C ASN A 53 4.92 3.37 -0.52
N THR A 54 4.27 3.53 0.63
CA THR A 54 2.86 3.15 0.75
C THR A 54 2.01 3.97 -0.21
N GLN A 55 2.24 5.28 -0.30
CA GLN A 55 1.51 6.15 -1.22
C GLN A 55 1.75 5.78 -2.69
N LEU A 56 3.01 5.49 -3.05
CA LEU A 56 3.43 5.09 -4.39
C LEU A 56 2.69 3.83 -4.86
N SER A 57 2.48 2.85 -3.98
CA SER A 57 1.74 1.62 -4.29
C SER A 57 0.30 1.85 -4.75
N TYR A 58 -0.29 3.00 -4.41
CA TYR A 58 -1.69 3.32 -4.72
C TYR A 58 -1.87 4.26 -5.91
N TRP A 59 -0.81 4.89 -6.44
CA TRP A 59 -0.92 5.76 -7.61
C TRP A 59 -1.59 5.13 -8.83
N PRO A 60 -1.40 3.83 -9.15
CA PRO A 60 -2.05 3.23 -10.30
C PRO A 60 -3.58 3.22 -10.22
N CYS A 61 -4.18 3.40 -9.03
CA CYS A 61 -5.64 3.40 -8.88
C CYS A 61 -6.32 4.49 -9.74
N TYR A 62 -5.66 5.63 -9.91
CA TYR A 62 -6.18 6.77 -10.65
C TYR A 62 -6.08 6.55 -12.16
N SER A 63 -4.88 6.33 -12.69
CA SER A 63 -4.65 6.16 -14.13
C SER A 63 -5.10 4.81 -14.66
N GLY A 64 -5.20 3.80 -13.79
CA GLY A 64 -5.63 2.44 -14.12
C GLY A 64 -7.15 2.22 -13.99
N ASN A 65 -7.93 3.22 -13.59
CA ASN A 65 -9.38 3.11 -13.38
C ASN A 65 -9.78 2.05 -12.33
N HIS A 66 -9.09 2.06 -11.19
CA HIS A 66 -9.25 1.12 -10.08
C HIS A 66 -9.46 1.87 -8.74
N LEU A 67 -10.36 2.85 -8.74
CA LEU A 67 -10.58 3.71 -7.57
C LEU A 67 -11.09 2.94 -6.34
N GLU A 68 -11.89 1.89 -6.54
CA GLU A 68 -12.41 1.06 -5.44
C GLU A 68 -11.27 0.30 -4.74
N GLU A 69 -10.34 -0.29 -5.48
CA GLU A 69 -9.12 -0.87 -4.92
C GLU A 69 -8.27 0.20 -4.22
N GLY A 70 -8.27 1.43 -4.74
CA GLY A 70 -7.60 2.58 -4.15
C GLY A 70 -8.08 2.94 -2.74
N LEU A 71 -9.34 2.64 -2.41
CA LEU A 71 -9.95 3.01 -1.12
C LEU A 71 -9.39 2.23 0.08
N ALA A 72 -8.72 1.09 -0.13
CA ALA A 72 -8.15 0.30 0.97
C ALA A 72 -7.20 1.12 1.85
N PHE A 73 -6.41 2.03 1.27
CA PHE A 73 -5.48 2.87 2.01
C PHE A 73 -6.13 4.00 2.81
N PRO A 74 -6.94 4.91 2.22
CA PRO A 74 -7.60 5.96 2.99
C PRO A 74 -8.58 5.41 4.03
N ASP A 75 -9.29 4.31 3.75
CA ASP A 75 -10.16 3.68 4.75
C ASP A 75 -9.37 3.25 6.00
N TRP A 76 -8.20 2.63 5.79
CA TRP A 76 -7.30 2.29 6.89
C TRP A 76 -6.77 3.53 7.63
N LEU A 77 -6.38 4.60 6.92
CA LEU A 77 -5.94 5.85 7.55
C LEU A 77 -7.02 6.45 8.47
N TRP A 78 -8.29 6.38 8.05
CA TRP A 78 -9.39 6.82 8.89
C TRP A 78 -9.60 5.92 10.11
N GLU A 79 -9.45 4.61 9.94
CA GLU A 79 -9.55 3.62 11.01
C GLU A 79 -8.47 3.84 12.09
N ILE A 80 -7.21 4.07 11.70
CA ILE A 80 -6.11 4.25 12.65
C ILE A 80 -6.01 5.66 13.24
N ARG A 81 -6.80 6.62 12.74
CA ARG A 81 -6.78 8.02 13.18
C ARG A 81 -6.92 8.19 14.70
N PRO A 82 -7.79 7.47 15.44
CA PRO A 82 -7.88 7.60 16.89
C PRO A 82 -6.57 7.24 17.59
N GLU A 83 -5.89 6.17 17.16
CA GLU A 83 -4.59 5.77 17.73
C GLU A 83 -3.49 6.75 17.38
N ALA A 84 -3.47 7.25 16.13
CA ALA A 84 -2.52 8.29 15.72
C ALA A 84 -2.67 9.57 16.57
N LYS A 85 -3.91 9.97 16.92
CA LYS A 85 -4.16 11.09 17.83
C LYS A 85 -3.62 10.84 19.23
N LYS A 86 -3.86 9.66 19.81
CA LYS A 86 -3.32 9.28 21.13
C LYS A 86 -1.79 9.32 21.12
N TYR A 87 -1.16 8.75 20.08
CA TYR A 87 0.29 8.77 19.93
C TYR A 87 0.82 10.20 19.82
N THR A 88 0.17 11.05 19.02
CA THR A 88 0.53 12.46 18.87
C THR A 88 0.47 13.20 20.21
N GLN A 89 -0.62 13.02 20.98
CA GLN A 89 -0.76 13.62 22.30
C GLN A 89 0.31 13.13 23.28
N ALA A 90 0.59 11.82 23.30
CA ALA A 90 1.60 11.25 24.17
C ALA A 90 3.02 11.73 23.81
N TYR A 91 3.32 11.88 22.51
CA TYR A 91 4.63 12.27 22.03
C TYR A 91 4.89 13.78 22.17
N PHE A 92 3.93 14.63 21.82
CA PHE A 92 4.08 16.09 21.83
C PHE A 92 3.57 16.77 23.12
N GLY A 93 2.80 16.07 23.95
CA GLY A 93 2.28 16.60 25.21
C GLY A 93 1.10 17.58 25.05
N THR A 94 0.44 17.59 23.87
CA THR A 94 -0.71 18.46 23.54
C THR A 94 -1.81 17.66 22.87
#